data_AF-M6FH71-F1
#
_entry.id   AF-M6FH71-F1
#
_cell.length_a   1.000
_cell.length_b   1.000
_cell.length_c   1.000
_cell.angle_alpha   90.00
_cell.angle_beta   90.00
_cell.angle_gamma   90.00
#
_symmetry.space_group_name_H-M   'P 1'
#
loop_
_entity.id
_entity.type
_entity.pdbx_description
1 polymer ?
#
loop_
_entity_poly.entity_id
_entity_poly.type
_entity_poly.pdbx_seq_one_letter_code
_entity_poly.pdbx_strand_id
1 'polypeptide(L)'
;MFAPLAIFGSLGWTEILLILFIALLLFGGKRLPSLAKDLGDGIRSFRKSLTGESDDSSQPIDQEQVRSVPKEESKTPKSKKSKSV
;
A
#
# COMPACT_ATOMS: atom_id res chain seq x y z
N MET A 1 -7.19 30.56 -22.07
CA MET A 1 -6.47 31.19 -20.94
C MET A 1 -5.89 30.07 -20.11
N PHE A 2 -4.61 29.76 -20.32
CA PHE A 2 -3.85 28.90 -19.43
C PHE A 2 -3.62 29.69 -18.14
N ALA A 3 -3.67 29.04 -16.98
CA ALA A 3 -3.39 29.66 -15.68
C ALA A 3 -2.06 29.13 -15.13
N PRO A 4 -0.89 29.53 -15.69
CA PRO A 4 0.40 29.05 -15.20
C PRO A 4 0.72 29.63 -13.82
N LEU A 5 0.11 30.76 -13.43
CA LEU A 5 0.39 31.41 -12.15
C LEU A 5 -0.27 30.71 -10.94
N ALA A 6 -1.34 29.93 -11.14
CA ALA A 6 -1.97 29.21 -10.02
C ALA A 6 -1.11 28.03 -9.53
N ILE A 7 -0.25 27.48 -10.41
CA ILE A 7 0.59 26.31 -10.13
C ILE A 7 1.79 26.67 -9.23
N PHE A 8 2.24 27.93 -9.21
CA PHE A 8 3.42 28.32 -8.43
C PHE A 8 3.10 28.89 -7.03
N GLY A 9 1.84 29.23 -6.74
CA GLY A 9 1.44 29.89 -5.48
C GLY A 9 0.81 28.97 -4.45
N SER A 10 0.25 27.84 -4.86
CA SER A 10 -0.29 26.82 -3.97
C SER A 10 0.55 25.57 -4.11
N LEU A 11 1.48 25.31 -3.17
CA LEU A 11 1.95 23.94 -2.93
C LEU A 11 0.74 23.15 -2.43
N GLY A 12 -0.13 22.76 -3.35
CA GLY A 12 -1.32 22.00 -3.09
C GLY A 12 -1.03 20.51 -3.19
N TRP A 13 -2.05 19.72 -2.85
CA TRP A 13 -2.05 18.28 -3.09
C TRP A 13 -1.72 17.91 -4.55
N THR A 14 -2.03 18.79 -5.50
CA THR A 14 -1.78 18.62 -6.93
C THR A 14 -0.29 18.53 -7.26
N GLU A 15 0.54 19.44 -6.75
CA GLU A 15 1.99 19.45 -6.97
C GLU A 15 2.66 18.20 -6.36
N ILE A 16 2.24 17.82 -5.16
CA ILE A 16 2.72 16.60 -4.49
C ILE A 16 2.38 15.36 -5.32
N LEU A 17 1.14 15.29 -5.85
CA LEU A 17 0.75 14.20 -6.75
C LEU A 17 1.54 14.21 -8.06
N LEU A 18 1.83 15.38 -8.63
CA LEU A 18 2.61 15.51 -9.86
C LEU A 18 4.07 15.04 -9.66
N ILE A 19 4.71 15.46 -8.57
CA ILE A 19 6.06 15.02 -8.21
C ILE A 19 6.07 13.52 -7.94
N LEU A 20 5.09 13.01 -7.18
CA LEU A 20 4.94 11.59 -6.91
C LEU A 20 4.77 10.80 -8.20
N PHE A 21 3.98 11.30 -9.17
CA PHE A 21 3.77 10.66 -10.45
C PHE A 21 5.07 10.55 -11.26
N ILE A 22 5.84 11.64 -11.34
CA ILE A 22 7.14 11.63 -12.01
C ILE A 22 8.12 10.69 -11.29
N ALA A 23 8.17 10.71 -9.96
CA ALA A 23 8.96 9.78 -9.18
C ALA A 23 8.54 8.33 -9.44
N LEU A 24 7.24 8.05 -9.57
CA LEU A 24 6.72 6.73 -9.88
C LEU A 24 7.10 6.25 -11.29
N LEU A 25 7.26 7.16 -12.25
CA LEU A 25 7.76 6.84 -13.59
C LEU A 25 9.26 6.54 -13.59
N LEU A 26 10.05 7.30 -12.81
CA LEU A 26 11.50 7.11 -12.70
C LEU A 26 11.86 5.85 -11.90
N PHE A 27 11.25 5.67 -10.74
CA PHE A 27 11.54 4.55 -9.83
C PHE A 27 10.65 3.33 -10.10
N GLY A 28 9.48 3.51 -10.70
CA GLY A 28 8.48 2.46 -10.90
C GLY A 28 7.54 2.29 -9.69
N GLY A 29 6.26 2.01 -9.95
CA GLY A 29 5.22 1.86 -8.91
C GLY A 29 5.46 0.77 -7.85
N LYS A 30 6.38 -0.16 -8.11
CA LYS A 30 6.74 -1.23 -7.16
C LYS A 30 7.92 -0.89 -6.25
N ARG A 31 8.77 0.07 -6.64
CA ARG A 31 9.99 0.40 -5.87
C ARG A 31 9.69 1.34 -4.71
N LEU A 32 8.81 2.33 -4.89
CA LEU A 32 8.40 3.23 -3.82
C LEU A 32 7.89 2.50 -2.55
N PRO A 33 6.92 1.58 -2.64
CA PRO A 33 6.42 0.88 -1.45
C PRO A 33 7.45 -0.09 -0.84
N SER A 34 8.31 -0.71 -1.64
CA SER A 34 9.40 -1.57 -1.14
C SER A 34 10.41 -0.75 -0.33
N LEU A 35 10.88 0.36 -0.89
CA LEU A 35 11.83 1.26 -0.21
C LEU A 35 11.23 1.87 1.07
N ALA A 36 9.94 2.22 1.04
CA ALA A 36 9.25 2.70 2.22
C ALA A 36 9.11 1.63 3.31
N LYS A 37 8.90 0.36 2.94
CA LYS A 37 8.85 -0.77 3.89
C LYS A 37 10.21 -0.98 4.55
N ASP A 38 11.26 -1.07 3.75
CA ASP A 38 12.64 -1.27 4.24
C ASP A 38 13.10 -0.09 5.13
N LEU A 39 12.81 1.15 4.71
CA LEU A 39 13.11 2.35 5.49
C LEU A 39 12.26 2.43 6.77
N GLY A 40 10.99 2.03 6.70
CA GLY A 40 10.09 1.99 7.85
C GLY A 40 10.54 1.01 8.92
N ASP A 41 10.97 -0.18 8.51
CA ASP A 41 11.52 -1.20 9.42
C ASP A 41 12.84 -0.74 10.05
N GLY A 42 13.70 -0.05 9.28
CA GLY A 42 14.91 0.59 9.78
C GLY A 42 14.63 1.71 10.79
N ILE A 43 13.67 2.60 10.51
CA ILE A 43 13.27 3.66 11.45
C ILE A 43 12.64 3.06 12.70
N ARG A 44 11.83 2.00 12.57
CA ARG A 44 11.15 1.36 13.70
C ARG A 44 12.13 0.66 14.63
N SER A 45 13.09 -0.08 14.08
CA SER A 45 14.19 -0.67 14.86
C SER A 45 15.07 0.40 15.51
N PHE A 46 15.41 1.47 14.79
CA PHE A 46 16.16 2.60 15.34
C PHE A 46 15.44 3.26 16.52
N ARG A 47 14.12 3.53 16.38
CA ARG A 47 13.29 4.08 17.45
C ARG A 47 13.23 3.15 18.67
N LYS A 48 13.10 1.85 18.44
CA LYS A 48 13.06 0.84 19.51
C LYS A 48 14.34 0.81 20.33
N SER A 49 15.50 0.86 19.68
CA SER A 49 16.80 0.94 20.34
C SER A 49 16.99 2.24 21.14
N LEU A 50 16.41 3.35 20.68
CA LEU A 50 16.47 4.63 21.39
C LEU A 50 15.53 4.70 22.61
N THR A 51 14.35 4.10 22.53
CA THR A 51 13.34 4.14 23.61
C THR A 51 13.54 3.04 24.66
N GLY A 52 14.37 2.02 24.39
CA GLY A 52 14.67 0.95 25.34
C GLY A 52 13.52 -0.03 25.56
N GLU A 53 12.52 -0.05 24.67
CA GLU A 53 11.36 -0.93 24.78
C GLU A 53 11.72 -2.33 24.25
N SER A 54 11.88 -3.28 25.17
CA SER A 54 12.13 -4.70 24.89
C SER A 54 10.95 -5.32 24.13
N ASP A 55 11.29 -6.22 23.21
CA ASP A 55 10.48 -6.74 22.11
C ASP A 55 9.31 -7.65 22.53
N ASP A 56 8.06 -7.22 22.32
CA ASP A 56 6.89 -8.13 22.36
C ASP A 56 5.81 -7.82 21.30
N SER A 57 6.16 -7.14 20.19
CA SER A 57 5.16 -6.74 19.19
C SER A 57 5.74 -6.51 17.79
N SER A 58 6.33 -7.55 17.20
CA SER A 58 6.88 -7.49 15.85
C SER A 58 6.44 -8.71 15.03
N GLN A 59 5.15 -8.79 14.65
CA GLN A 59 4.71 -9.76 13.65
C GLN A 59 5.06 -9.25 12.24
N PRO A 60 5.69 -10.08 11.38
CA PRO A 60 5.95 -9.74 10.00
C PRO A 60 4.64 -9.67 9.22
N ILE A 61 4.32 -8.49 8.69
CA ILE A 61 3.28 -8.31 7.66
C ILE A 61 3.87 -8.76 6.32
N ASP A 62 3.88 -10.07 6.09
CA ASP A 62 4.15 -10.66 4.79
C ASP A 62 2.97 -10.39 3.85
N GLN A 63 3.18 -9.46 2.92
CA GLN A 63 2.29 -9.23 1.79
C GLN A 63 2.56 -10.30 0.72
N GLU A 64 2.10 -11.53 0.97
CA GLU A 64 1.98 -12.56 -0.07
C GLU A 64 0.54 -13.06 -0.14
N GLN A 65 -0.40 -12.17 -0.48
CA GLN A 65 -1.76 -12.56 -0.90
C GLN A 65 -2.50 -11.44 -1.66
N VAL A 66 -1.91 -10.93 -2.74
CA VAL A 66 -2.66 -10.18 -3.78
C VAL A 66 -2.25 -10.70 -5.15
N ARG A 67 -2.45 -12.00 -5.38
CA ARG A 67 -2.23 -12.57 -6.72
C ARG A 67 -3.05 -13.84 -7.02
N SER A 68 -4.35 -13.82 -6.72
CA SER A 68 -5.33 -14.65 -7.45
C SER A 68 -6.75 -14.35 -6.97
N VAL A 69 -7.41 -13.37 -7.58
CA VAL A 69 -8.86 -13.46 -7.76
C VAL A 69 -9.15 -13.18 -9.23
N PRO A 70 -9.23 -14.23 -10.07
CA PRO A 70 -9.97 -14.17 -11.32
C PRO A 70 -11.41 -13.76 -11.02
N LYS A 71 -11.80 -12.67 -11.67
CA LYS A 71 -13.18 -12.28 -11.92
C LYS A 71 -13.88 -13.46 -12.62
N GLU A 72 -15.13 -13.73 -12.24
CA GLU A 72 -16.22 -14.35 -13.03
C GLU A 72 -16.88 -15.61 -12.44
N GLU A 73 -18.21 -15.47 -12.30
CA GLU A 73 -19.27 -16.51 -12.26
C GLU A 73 -19.53 -17.32 -10.96
N SER A 74 -20.46 -16.82 -10.14
CA SER A 74 -21.34 -17.66 -9.31
C SER A 74 -22.78 -17.39 -9.71
N LYS A 75 -23.24 -18.13 -10.74
CA LYS A 75 -24.64 -18.50 -10.88
C LYS A 75 -24.92 -19.62 -9.88
N THR A 76 -26.04 -19.47 -9.17
CA THR A 76 -26.75 -20.53 -8.44
C THR A 76 -26.91 -21.80 -9.31
N PRO A 77 -26.78 -23.02 -8.75
CA PRO A 77 -27.88 -23.57 -7.95
C PRO A 77 -27.44 -24.36 -6.70
N LYS A 78 -28.16 -24.09 -5.61
CA LYS A 78 -28.03 -24.73 -4.30
C LYS A 78 -28.52 -26.18 -4.36
N SER A 79 -27.62 -27.06 -3.95
CA SER A 79 -27.76 -28.47 -3.56
C SER A 79 -29.16 -28.93 -3.12
N LYS A 80 -29.64 -30.00 -3.79
CA LYS A 80 -30.60 -30.98 -3.24
C LYS A 80 -29.90 -31.81 -2.15
N LYS A 81 -30.70 -32.26 -1.16
CA LYS A 81 -30.55 -33.53 -0.41
C LYS A 81 -29.68 -33.51 0.87
N SER A 82 -30.35 -33.42 2.02
CA SER A 82 -30.12 -34.27 3.21
C SER A 82 -31.20 -33.91 4.25
N LYS A 83 -32.27 -34.69 4.40
CA LYS A 83 -32.41 -35.83 5.35
C LYS A 83 -32.09 -35.47 6.82
N SER A 84 -33.15 -35.27 7.59
CA SER A 84 -33.29 -35.59 9.02
C SER A 84 -34.75 -36.02 9.18
N VAL A 85 -35.09 -37.31 9.25
CA VAL A 85 -35.17 -38.12 10.48
C VAL A 85 -35.64 -37.32 11.67
#